data_AF-A0A8H3BRU4-F1
#
_entry.id   AF-A0A8H3BRU4-F1
#
_cell.length_a   1.000
_cell.length_b   1.000
_cell.length_c   1.000
_cell.angle_alpha   90.00
_cell.angle_beta   90.00
_cell.angle_gamma   90.00
#
_symmetry.space_group_name_H-M   'P 1'
#
loop_
_entity.id
_entity.type
_entity.pdbx_description
1 polymer ?
#
loop_
_entity_poly.entity_id
_entity_poly.type
_entity_poly.pdbx_seq_one_letter_code
_entity_poly.pdbx_strand_id
1 'polypeptide(L)'
;MATPGQLQSMPMAGNSQFPPVHMMTREGLQQLMMRSNTLKQQGFTNQNNQELANITQYLGMFKRFQMARNAQAQQAQAQLAAPTPKPAIEIPTTNGTSAPSPPASPSTPITFTPTQLATLRSQISAWKYLQRGIPVPLEIQQGIQPQSSADESDQLTAPPGQLLENDTSSLIYPYNAYTHPTTRLATAKNLRAIVPSMTPLGLDPLALKAACERFVKAQIAQRIQELSTLPSTTGEPEPDADEAQAEGDKDGALVVHPSPTAYGKLRALIELKGLQLRARQQALCRSVITHLHKATVMTVDHSGCCRFRWSALRNVCHTEGLERQQRKE
;
A
#
# COMPACT_ATOMS: atom_id res chain seq x y z
N MET A 1 -30.41 47.15 -26.17
CA MET A 1 -30.53 45.80 -26.73
C MET A 1 -29.32 45.01 -26.25
N ALA A 2 -29.49 44.20 -25.21
CA ALA A 2 -28.43 43.42 -24.57
C ALA A 2 -28.67 41.95 -24.88
N THR A 3 -27.68 41.32 -25.52
CA THR A 3 -27.64 39.88 -25.82
C THR A 3 -27.47 39.07 -24.52
N PRO A 4 -28.31 38.05 -24.24
CA PRO A 4 -28.08 37.15 -23.13
C PRO A 4 -26.91 36.20 -23.44
N GLY A 5 -26.06 36.02 -22.42
CA GLY A 5 -24.80 35.28 -22.47
C GLY A 5 -24.97 33.81 -22.85
N GLN A 6 -24.18 33.41 -23.83
CA GLN A 6 -23.96 32.04 -24.24
C GLN A 6 -23.22 31.32 -23.10
N LEU A 7 -23.92 30.48 -22.34
CA LEU A 7 -23.28 29.53 -21.43
C LEU A 7 -22.53 28.50 -22.26
N GLN A 8 -21.22 28.49 -22.05
CA GLN A 8 -20.24 27.69 -22.74
C GLN A 8 -20.51 26.19 -22.49
N SER A 9 -21.13 25.52 -23.46
CA SER A 9 -21.26 24.07 -23.48
C SER A 9 -19.89 23.47 -23.76
N MET A 10 -19.28 22.83 -22.76
CA MET A 10 -18.04 22.07 -22.99
C MET A 10 -18.32 20.88 -23.91
N PRO A 11 -17.45 20.63 -24.92
CA PRO A 11 -17.57 19.46 -25.78
C PRO A 11 -17.17 18.22 -24.97
N MET A 12 -18.14 17.37 -24.65
CA MET A 12 -17.84 16.01 -24.18
C MET A 12 -17.36 15.22 -25.41
N ALA A 13 -16.04 14.99 -25.47
CA ALA A 13 -15.39 14.20 -26.50
C ALA A 13 -16.04 12.81 -26.63
N GLY A 14 -16.04 12.31 -27.87
CA GLY A 14 -16.72 11.09 -28.30
C GLY A 14 -16.45 9.86 -27.42
N ASN A 15 -17.48 9.01 -27.37
CA ASN A 15 -17.59 7.79 -26.56
C ASN A 15 -17.96 8.02 -25.09
N SER A 16 -19.18 8.50 -24.87
CA SER A 16 -19.82 8.63 -23.55
C SER A 16 -20.20 7.27 -22.95
N GLN A 17 -19.19 6.48 -22.57
CA GLN A 17 -19.39 5.39 -21.62
C GLN A 17 -19.43 6.00 -20.22
N PHE A 18 -20.63 6.07 -19.64
CA PHE A 18 -20.73 6.39 -18.22
C PHE A 18 -19.92 5.37 -17.41
N PRO A 19 -19.24 5.81 -16.33
CA PRO A 19 -18.51 4.89 -15.47
C PRO A 19 -19.46 3.81 -14.93
N PRO A 20 -18.97 2.61 -14.58
CA PRO A 20 -19.80 1.57 -13.98
C PRO A 20 -20.58 2.09 -12.77
N VAL A 21 -21.85 1.70 -12.62
CA VAL A 21 -22.78 2.20 -11.58
C VAL A 21 -22.26 2.13 -10.14
N HIS A 22 -21.31 1.24 -9.84
CA HIS A 22 -20.71 1.11 -8.51
C HIS A 22 -19.59 2.13 -8.21
N MET A 23 -19.09 2.84 -9.23
CA MET A 23 -18.04 3.87 -9.12
C MET A 23 -18.59 5.30 -9.21
N MET A 24 -19.91 5.47 -9.32
CA MET A 24 -20.54 6.78 -9.46
C MET A 24 -20.49 7.55 -8.13
N THR A 25 -19.94 8.76 -8.14
CA THR A 25 -20.00 9.67 -6.97
C THR A 25 -21.38 10.30 -6.84
N ARG A 26 -21.73 10.75 -5.63
CA ARG A 26 -23.02 11.42 -5.35
C ARG A 26 -23.19 12.67 -6.20
N GLU A 27 -22.10 13.41 -6.36
CA GLU A 27 -22.03 14.65 -7.15
C GLU A 27 -22.26 14.35 -8.63
N GLY A 28 -21.66 13.28 -9.16
CA GLY A 28 -21.86 12.87 -10.54
C GLY A 28 -23.32 12.49 -10.85
N LEU A 29 -24.00 11.82 -9.91
CA LEU A 29 -25.43 11.50 -10.06
C LEU A 29 -26.29 12.77 -10.04
N GLN A 30 -25.98 13.73 -9.16
CA GLN A 30 -26.68 15.01 -9.12
C GLN A 30 -26.50 15.79 -10.43
N GLN A 31 -25.29 15.81 -10.99
CA GLN A 31 -25.03 16.43 -12.29
C GLN A 31 -25.82 15.76 -13.41
N LEU A 32 -25.92 14.43 -13.42
CA LEU A 32 -26.76 13.69 -14.38
C LEU A 32 -28.23 14.07 -14.26
N MET A 33 -28.76 14.13 -13.04
CA MET A 33 -30.14 14.55 -12.81
C MET A 33 -30.38 15.99 -13.28
N MET A 34 -29.48 16.92 -12.95
CA MET A 34 -29.57 18.31 -13.40
C MET A 34 -29.54 18.40 -14.92
N ARG A 35 -28.58 17.75 -15.59
CA ARG A 35 -28.47 17.75 -17.06
C ARG A 35 -29.70 17.12 -17.71
N SER A 36 -30.26 16.05 -17.13
CA SER A 36 -31.50 15.45 -17.61
C SER A 36 -32.69 16.41 -17.55
N ASN A 37 -32.78 17.22 -16.49
CA ASN A 37 -33.84 18.21 -16.33
C ASN A 37 -33.66 19.38 -17.31
N THR A 38 -32.42 19.84 -17.52
CA THR A 38 -32.12 20.89 -18.51
C THR A 38 -32.50 20.45 -19.93
N LEU A 39 -32.14 19.22 -20.31
CA LEU A 39 -32.49 18.67 -21.64
C LEU A 39 -34.01 18.55 -21.82
N LYS A 40 -34.73 18.16 -20.77
CA LYS A 40 -36.21 18.12 -20.80
C LYS A 40 -36.82 19.52 -20.90
N GLN A 41 -36.28 20.52 -20.20
CA GLN A 41 -36.74 21.91 -20.28
C GLN A 41 -36.54 22.51 -21.68
N GLN A 42 -35.49 22.09 -22.39
CA GLN A 42 -35.24 22.48 -23.78
C GLN A 42 -36.17 21.76 -24.78
N GLY A 43 -37.08 20.90 -24.31
CA GLY A 43 -38.03 20.17 -25.16
C GLY A 43 -37.44 18.93 -25.83
N PHE A 44 -36.24 18.48 -25.46
CA PHE A 44 -35.69 17.24 -25.99
C PHE A 44 -36.42 16.02 -25.40
N THR A 45 -36.82 15.12 -26.27
CA THR A 45 -37.40 13.82 -25.92
C THR A 45 -36.35 12.72 -26.06
N ASN A 46 -36.58 11.55 -25.45
CA ASN A 46 -35.66 10.40 -25.55
C ASN A 46 -35.44 9.91 -26.98
N GLN A 47 -36.35 10.23 -27.91
CA GLN A 47 -36.19 9.88 -29.32
C GLN A 47 -35.40 10.95 -30.10
N ASN A 48 -35.44 12.20 -29.65
CA ASN A 48 -34.80 13.32 -30.33
C ASN A 48 -33.33 13.50 -29.91
N ASN A 49 -32.99 13.17 -28.65
CA ASN A 49 -31.63 13.36 -28.13
C ASN A 49 -31.08 12.08 -27.49
N GLN A 50 -29.97 11.59 -28.05
CA GLN A 50 -29.27 10.38 -27.60
C GLN A 50 -28.68 10.53 -26.19
N GLU A 51 -28.27 11.73 -25.79
CA GLU A 51 -27.74 11.97 -24.43
C GLU A 51 -28.82 11.73 -23.38
N LEU A 52 -30.04 12.23 -23.59
CA LEU A 52 -31.14 12.03 -22.64
C LEU A 52 -31.52 10.55 -22.54
N ALA A 53 -31.49 9.82 -23.66
CA ALA A 53 -31.72 8.38 -23.68
C ALA A 53 -30.66 7.64 -22.86
N ASN A 54 -29.38 7.95 -23.06
CA ASN A 54 -28.27 7.36 -22.32
C ASN A 54 -28.37 7.69 -20.81
N ILE A 55 -28.66 8.94 -20.45
CA ILE A 55 -28.83 9.37 -19.06
C ILE A 55 -30.00 8.63 -18.40
N THR A 56 -31.14 8.52 -19.10
CA THR A 56 -32.33 7.84 -18.59
C THR A 56 -32.10 6.34 -18.41
N GLN A 57 -31.42 5.70 -19.37
CA GLN A 57 -31.01 4.30 -19.26
C GLN A 57 -30.09 4.08 -18.06
N TYR A 58 -29.11 4.97 -17.89
CA TYR A 58 -28.16 4.89 -16.79
C TYR A 58 -28.81 5.07 -15.41
N LEU A 59 -29.70 6.06 -15.27
CA LEU A 59 -30.54 6.24 -14.07
C LEU A 59 -31.40 5.00 -13.77
N GLY A 60 -31.94 4.36 -14.82
CA GLY A 60 -32.67 3.10 -14.71
C GLY A 60 -31.80 1.96 -14.18
N MET A 61 -30.58 1.81 -14.71
CA MET A 61 -29.61 0.84 -14.19
C MET A 61 -29.24 1.12 -12.73
N PHE A 62 -29.01 2.38 -12.36
CA PHE A 62 -28.68 2.78 -11.00
C PHE A 62 -29.82 2.47 -10.01
N LYS A 63 -31.07 2.75 -10.38
CA LYS A 63 -32.24 2.41 -9.56
C LYS A 63 -32.37 0.90 -9.33
N ARG A 64 -32.14 0.08 -10.36
CA ARG A 64 -32.12 -1.39 -10.24
C ARG A 64 -31.01 -1.87 -9.31
N PHE A 65 -29.81 -1.28 -9.43
CA PHE A 65 -28.68 -1.60 -8.57
C PHE A 65 -28.99 -1.29 -7.09
N GLN A 66 -29.63 -0.15 -6.81
CA GLN A 66 -30.03 0.22 -5.46
C GLN A 66 -31.09 -0.75 -4.89
N MET A 67 -32.07 -1.16 -5.68
CA MET A 67 -33.08 -2.15 -5.26
C MET A 67 -32.45 -3.52 -4.95
N ALA A 68 -31.53 -4.01 -5.80
CA ALA A 68 -30.84 -5.27 -5.57
C ALA A 68 -30.02 -5.25 -4.28
N ARG A 69 -29.34 -4.13 -3.99
CA ARG A 69 -28.57 -3.96 -2.75
C ARG A 69 -29.46 -3.98 -1.50
N ASN A 70 -30.62 -3.34 -1.55
CA ASN A 70 -31.57 -3.36 -0.43
C ASN A 70 -32.18 -4.76 -0.23
N ALA A 71 -32.47 -5.49 -1.31
CA ALA A 71 -32.97 -6.87 -1.23
C ALA A 71 -31.93 -7.81 -0.59
N GLN A 72 -30.65 -7.68 -0.93
CA GLN A 72 -29.56 -8.44 -0.28
C GLN A 72 -29.42 -8.11 1.21
N ALA A 73 -29.55 -6.83 1.60
CA ALA A 73 -29.47 -6.44 3.01
C ALA A 73 -30.60 -7.07 3.86
N GLN A 74 -31.80 -7.20 3.31
CA GLN A 74 -32.93 -7.87 3.98
C GLN A 74 -32.72 -9.39 4.09
N GLN A 75 -32.15 -10.03 3.08
CA GLN A 75 -31.82 -11.47 3.15
C GLN A 75 -30.70 -11.76 4.17
N ALA A 76 -29.71 -10.87 4.31
CA ALA A 76 -28.65 -11.02 5.30
C ALA A 76 -29.17 -10.91 6.74
N GLN A 77 -30.19 -10.08 7.01
CA GLN A 77 -30.84 -10.02 8.31
C GLN A 77 -31.68 -11.27 8.62
N ALA A 78 -32.26 -11.93 7.61
CA ALA A 78 -33.03 -13.15 7.80
C ALA A 78 -32.16 -14.40 8.09
N GLN A 79 -30.90 -14.43 7.64
CA GLN A 79 -29.99 -15.57 7.87
C GLN A 79 -29.32 -15.56 9.26
N LEU A 80 -29.29 -14.42 9.97
CA LEU A 80 -28.84 -14.34 11.36
C LEU A 80 -29.91 -14.78 12.38
N ALA A 81 -31.14 -15.04 11.93
CA ALA A 81 -32.26 -15.51 12.76
C ALA A 81 -32.54 -17.01 12.63
N ALA A 82 -31.71 -17.77 11.88
CA ALA A 82 -31.86 -19.22 11.77
C ALA A 82 -31.20 -19.92 12.99
N PRO A 83 -31.95 -20.67 13.81
CA PRO A 83 -31.36 -21.45 14.88
C PRO A 83 -30.53 -22.60 14.29
N THR A 84 -29.27 -22.70 14.73
CA THR A 84 -28.38 -23.84 14.51
C THR A 84 -29.05 -25.14 14.96
N PRO A 85 -29.08 -26.22 14.15
CA PRO A 85 -29.52 -27.52 14.61
C PRO A 85 -28.47 -28.11 15.56
N LYS A 86 -28.88 -28.38 16.81
CA LYS A 86 -28.14 -29.25 17.72
C LYS A 86 -28.15 -30.68 17.13
N PRO A 87 -27.04 -31.44 17.13
CA PRO A 87 -27.09 -32.87 16.91
C PRO A 87 -27.48 -33.54 18.22
N ALA A 88 -28.67 -34.16 18.28
CA ALA A 88 -29.05 -35.04 19.37
C ALA A 88 -30.06 -36.08 18.88
N ILE A 89 -29.53 -37.27 18.59
CA ILE A 89 -30.00 -38.61 18.96
C ILE A 89 -31.52 -38.78 19.12
N GLU A 90 -32.09 -39.57 18.22
CA GLU A 90 -33.48 -40.06 18.20
C GLU A 90 -33.73 -41.16 19.25
N ILE A 91 -34.80 -41.04 20.06
CA ILE A 91 -35.76 -42.12 20.43
C ILE A 91 -37.13 -41.45 20.80
N PRO A 92 -38.31 -42.02 20.45
CA PRO A 92 -39.59 -41.28 20.40
C PRO A 92 -40.57 -41.61 21.54
N THR A 93 -41.38 -40.63 21.99
CA THR A 93 -42.74 -40.86 22.57
C THR A 93 -43.59 -39.57 22.68
N THR A 94 -44.81 -39.65 22.13
CA THR A 94 -46.14 -39.15 22.59
C THR A 94 -46.47 -37.64 22.73
N ASN A 95 -47.43 -37.21 21.89
CA ASN A 95 -48.59 -36.30 22.06
C ASN A 95 -48.62 -35.20 23.15
N GLY A 96 -48.93 -33.97 22.74
CA GLY A 96 -49.56 -32.95 23.60
C GLY A 96 -49.49 -31.50 23.09
N THR A 97 -50.62 -30.98 22.63
CA THR A 97 -50.94 -29.61 22.19
C THR A 97 -50.48 -28.49 23.13
N SER A 98 -49.88 -27.41 22.57
CA SER A 98 -49.98 -26.01 23.04
C SER A 98 -49.41 -25.03 22.01
N ALA A 99 -50.09 -23.90 21.82
CA ALA A 99 -49.81 -22.86 20.83
C ALA A 99 -48.45 -22.15 21.02
N PRO A 100 -47.80 -21.66 19.94
CA PRO A 100 -46.53 -20.94 20.07
C PRO A 100 -46.78 -19.46 20.39
N SER A 101 -46.38 -19.05 21.58
CA SER A 101 -46.13 -17.64 21.92
C SER A 101 -44.94 -17.10 21.12
N PRO A 102 -44.93 -15.81 20.73
CA PRO A 102 -43.81 -15.22 20.00
C PRO A 102 -42.55 -15.20 20.89
N PRO A 103 -41.37 -15.64 20.39
CA PRO A 103 -40.16 -15.63 21.19
C PRO A 103 -39.72 -14.18 21.45
N ALA A 104 -39.42 -13.91 22.72
CA ALA A 104 -38.89 -12.65 23.18
C ALA A 104 -37.56 -12.31 22.48
N SER A 105 -37.40 -11.05 22.10
CA SER A 105 -36.17 -10.49 21.54
C SER A 105 -34.97 -10.77 22.46
N PRO A 106 -33.90 -11.44 22.00
CA PRO A 106 -32.70 -11.58 22.81
C PRO A 106 -31.95 -10.24 22.84
N SER A 107 -32.06 -9.52 23.96
CA SER A 107 -31.31 -8.30 24.27
C SER A 107 -30.00 -8.62 25.00
N THR A 108 -29.25 -9.63 24.56
CA THR A 108 -27.96 -9.94 25.17
C THR A 108 -26.86 -9.08 24.53
N PRO A 109 -26.08 -8.32 25.33
CA PRO A 109 -24.97 -7.53 24.81
C PRO A 109 -23.92 -8.45 24.18
N ILE A 110 -23.43 -8.07 23.00
CA ILE A 110 -22.38 -8.78 22.28
C ILE A 110 -21.08 -8.66 23.09
N THR A 111 -20.73 -9.69 23.85
CA THR A 111 -19.45 -9.74 24.56
C THR A 111 -18.36 -10.24 23.61
N PHE A 112 -17.51 -9.33 23.15
CA PHE A 112 -16.36 -9.68 22.32
C PHE A 112 -15.28 -10.39 23.15
N THR A 113 -14.64 -11.40 22.59
CA THR A 113 -13.40 -11.92 23.16
C THR A 113 -12.28 -10.87 23.01
N PRO A 114 -11.31 -10.80 23.94
CA PRO A 114 -10.21 -9.83 23.86
C PRO A 114 -9.43 -9.95 22.53
N THR A 115 -9.31 -11.16 21.99
CA THR A 115 -8.69 -11.42 20.67
C THR A 115 -9.52 -10.82 19.53
N GLN A 116 -10.84 -11.01 19.52
CA GLN A 116 -11.73 -10.40 18.53
C GLN A 116 -11.66 -8.87 18.57
N LEU A 117 -11.55 -8.29 19.76
CA LEU A 117 -11.43 -6.84 19.93
C LEU A 117 -10.09 -6.30 19.43
N ALA A 118 -8.99 -7.04 19.64
CA ALA A 118 -7.68 -6.70 19.08
C ALA A 118 -7.67 -6.80 17.54
N THR A 119 -8.27 -7.85 16.97
CA THR A 119 -8.45 -7.98 15.52
C THR A 119 -9.30 -6.84 14.96
N LEU A 120 -10.41 -6.50 15.60
CA LEU A 120 -11.28 -5.40 15.17
C LEU A 120 -10.54 -4.05 15.22
N ARG A 121 -9.79 -3.77 16.28
CA ARG A 121 -8.95 -2.56 16.37
C ARG A 121 -7.92 -2.50 15.23
N SER A 122 -7.32 -3.63 14.89
CA SER A 122 -6.35 -3.75 13.79
C SER A 122 -7.02 -3.56 12.42
N GLN A 123 -8.24 -4.07 12.23
CA GLN A 123 -9.02 -3.85 11.01
C GLN A 123 -9.42 -2.37 10.84
N ILE A 124 -9.88 -1.74 11.92
CA ILE A 124 -10.26 -0.31 11.91
C ILE A 124 -9.04 0.56 11.61
N SER A 125 -7.89 0.27 12.22
CA SER A 125 -6.68 1.04 11.97
C SER A 125 -6.19 0.83 10.53
N ALA A 126 -6.15 -0.40 10.02
CA ALA A 126 -5.80 -0.70 8.64
C ALA A 126 -6.71 0.03 7.64
N TRP A 127 -8.02 0.03 7.88
CA TRP A 127 -8.96 0.77 7.06
C TRP A 127 -8.67 2.27 7.06
N LYS A 128 -8.32 2.87 8.20
CA LYS A 128 -7.92 4.29 8.28
C LYS A 128 -6.65 4.58 7.46
N TYR A 129 -5.70 3.66 7.40
CA TYR A 129 -4.51 3.80 6.54
C TYR A 129 -4.87 3.73 5.05
N LEU A 130 -5.68 2.74 4.67
CA LEU A 130 -6.15 2.56 3.30
C LEU A 130 -6.98 3.75 2.80
N GLN A 131 -7.87 4.27 3.64
CA GLN A 131 -8.65 5.48 3.33
C GLN A 131 -7.77 6.69 3.03
N ARG A 132 -6.59 6.78 3.66
CA ARG A 132 -5.62 7.87 3.47
C ARG A 132 -4.59 7.56 2.38
N GLY A 133 -4.66 6.40 1.73
CA GLY A 133 -3.70 5.96 0.72
C GLY A 133 -2.30 5.66 1.28
N ILE A 134 -2.18 5.38 2.58
CA ILE A 134 -0.92 5.08 3.25
C ILE A 134 -0.78 3.55 3.38
N PRO A 135 0.41 2.96 3.17
CA PRO A 135 0.60 1.52 3.35
C PRO A 135 0.30 1.10 4.79
N VAL A 136 -0.37 -0.04 4.95
CA VAL A 136 -0.70 -0.60 6.26
C VAL A 136 0.58 -1.21 6.88
N PRO A 137 1.01 -0.75 8.07
CA PRO A 137 2.15 -1.33 8.78
C PRO A 137 2.02 -2.84 9.04
N LEU A 138 3.15 -3.55 9.06
CA LEU A 138 3.19 -5.01 9.16
C LEU A 138 2.55 -5.51 10.47
N GLU A 139 2.71 -4.77 11.55
CA GLU A 139 2.16 -5.08 12.87
C GLU A 139 0.62 -5.14 12.80
N ILE A 140 0.02 -4.26 12.02
CA ILE A 140 -1.44 -4.20 11.85
C ILE A 140 -1.90 -5.32 10.92
N GLN A 141 -1.12 -5.65 9.88
CA GLN A 141 -1.43 -6.76 8.98
C GLN A 141 -1.49 -8.11 9.72
N GLN A 142 -0.56 -8.34 10.64
CA GLN A 142 -0.52 -9.55 11.47
C GLN A 142 -1.76 -9.65 12.39
N GLY A 143 -2.23 -8.52 12.92
CA GLY A 143 -3.43 -8.48 13.77
C GLY A 143 -4.76 -8.70 13.03
N ILE A 144 -4.80 -8.55 11.70
CA ILE A 144 -6.00 -8.77 10.87
C ILE A 144 -6.18 -10.25 10.54
N GLN A 145 -5.09 -11.02 10.42
CA GLN A 145 -5.21 -12.44 10.15
C GLN A 145 -5.88 -13.12 11.36
N PRO A 146 -7.05 -13.75 11.17
CA PRO A 146 -7.62 -14.55 12.23
C PRO A 146 -6.56 -15.60 12.56
N GLN A 147 -6.19 -15.70 13.84
CA GLN A 147 -5.43 -16.84 14.34
C GLN A 147 -6.35 -18.06 14.16
N SER A 148 -6.39 -18.62 12.96
CA SER A 148 -6.82 -19.99 12.78
C SER A 148 -5.85 -20.78 13.64
N SER A 149 -6.37 -21.44 14.66
CA SER A 149 -5.76 -22.61 15.26
C SER A 149 -5.52 -23.63 14.15
N ALA A 150 -4.49 -23.39 13.34
CA ALA A 150 -3.86 -24.38 12.49
C ALA A 150 -2.83 -25.04 13.41
N ASP A 151 -3.34 -25.87 14.30
CA ASP A 151 -2.56 -26.95 14.86
C ASP A 151 -1.98 -27.73 13.68
N GLU A 152 -0.65 -27.90 13.69
CA GLU A 152 0.06 -29.08 13.22
C GLU A 152 -0.80 -30.05 12.39
N SER A 153 -0.80 -29.89 11.07
CA SER A 153 -1.31 -30.93 10.17
C SER A 153 -0.49 -30.92 8.89
N ASP A 154 0.11 -32.09 8.65
CA ASP A 154 0.65 -32.55 7.38
C ASP A 154 1.99 -31.98 6.90
N GLN A 155 3.02 -32.29 7.68
CA GLN A 155 4.25 -32.81 7.08
C GLN A 155 3.95 -34.17 6.43
N LEU A 156 3.38 -34.16 5.21
CA LEU A 156 3.31 -35.32 4.32
C LEU A 156 4.74 -35.74 3.94
N THR A 157 5.39 -36.47 4.84
CA THR A 157 6.50 -37.34 4.44
C THR A 157 5.84 -38.56 3.80
N ALA A 158 5.61 -38.49 2.49
CA ALA A 158 5.24 -39.66 1.72
C ALA A 158 6.32 -40.74 1.95
N PRO A 159 5.93 -42.01 2.18
CA PRO A 159 6.91 -43.10 2.24
C PRO A 159 7.69 -43.10 0.92
N PRO A 160 9.00 -43.42 0.90
CA PRO A 160 9.77 -43.48 -0.33
C PRO A 160 9.26 -44.68 -1.14
N GLY A 161 8.20 -44.45 -1.91
CA GLY A 161 7.73 -45.36 -2.93
C GLY A 161 8.82 -45.53 -3.97
N GLN A 162 8.98 -46.75 -4.48
CA GLN A 162 9.87 -47.01 -5.61
C GLN A 162 9.51 -46.02 -6.72
N LEU A 163 10.46 -45.15 -7.04
CA LEU A 163 10.30 -44.02 -7.93
C LEU A 163 10.05 -44.55 -9.37
N LEU A 164 8.78 -44.86 -9.69
CA LEU A 164 8.33 -45.31 -11.01
C LEU A 164 8.49 -44.23 -12.10
N GLU A 165 8.98 -43.04 -11.73
CA GLU A 165 9.07 -41.82 -12.54
C GLU A 165 9.94 -41.97 -13.80
N ASN A 166 10.80 -42.99 -13.87
CA ASN A 166 11.70 -43.25 -15.00
C ASN A 166 11.39 -44.53 -15.78
N ASP A 167 10.32 -45.27 -15.42
CA ASP A 167 9.94 -46.48 -16.13
C ASP A 167 9.08 -46.14 -17.35
N THR A 168 9.70 -46.23 -18.54
CA THR A 168 9.03 -46.02 -19.83
C THR A 168 7.91 -47.02 -20.11
N SER A 169 7.85 -48.13 -19.38
CA SER A 169 6.78 -49.14 -19.51
C SER A 169 5.58 -48.86 -18.60
N SER A 170 5.65 -47.84 -17.75
CA SER A 170 4.55 -47.49 -16.85
C SER A 170 3.40 -46.83 -17.60
N LEU A 171 2.17 -47.17 -17.22
CA LEU A 171 0.93 -46.56 -17.72
C LEU A 171 0.81 -45.05 -17.42
N ILE A 172 1.68 -44.53 -16.56
CA ILE A 172 1.71 -43.13 -16.10
C ILE A 172 2.74 -42.31 -16.92
N TYR A 173 3.56 -42.96 -17.76
CA TYR A 173 4.44 -42.31 -18.73
C TYR A 173 3.61 -41.84 -19.95
N PRO A 174 3.74 -40.59 -20.44
CA PRO A 174 4.79 -39.59 -20.19
C PRO A 174 4.43 -38.48 -19.18
N TYR A 175 3.28 -38.55 -18.51
CA TYR A 175 2.74 -37.44 -17.73
C TYR A 175 3.47 -37.21 -16.39
N ASN A 176 4.13 -38.24 -15.83
CA ASN A 176 5.02 -38.09 -14.66
C ASN A 176 6.48 -37.75 -15.02
N ALA A 177 6.86 -37.69 -16.29
CA ALA A 177 8.24 -37.49 -16.71
C ALA A 177 8.63 -36.00 -16.84
N TYR A 178 8.05 -35.12 -16.00
CA TYR A 178 8.47 -33.73 -15.95
C TYR A 178 9.85 -33.63 -15.30
N THR A 179 10.88 -33.65 -16.13
CA THR A 179 12.25 -33.39 -15.69
C THR A 179 12.46 -31.88 -15.61
N HIS A 180 12.72 -31.36 -14.41
CA HIS A 180 13.07 -29.96 -14.23
C HIS A 180 14.30 -29.60 -15.10
N PRO A 181 14.33 -28.44 -15.78
CA PRO A 181 15.42 -28.08 -16.70
C PRO A 181 16.80 -28.12 -16.04
N THR A 182 16.90 -27.84 -14.75
CA THR A 182 18.17 -27.93 -13.98
C THR A 182 18.71 -29.35 -13.88
N THR A 183 17.85 -30.36 -13.88
CA THR A 183 18.26 -31.77 -13.85
C THR A 183 18.92 -32.19 -15.16
N ARG A 184 18.48 -31.63 -16.30
CA ARG A 184 19.16 -31.80 -17.60
C ARG A 184 20.51 -31.06 -17.67
N LEU A 185 20.64 -29.95 -16.93
CA LEU A 185 21.86 -29.15 -16.86
C LEU A 185 22.91 -29.73 -15.90
N ALA A 186 22.52 -30.56 -14.94
CA ALA A 186 23.45 -31.20 -13.99
C ALA A 186 24.41 -32.18 -14.67
N THR A 187 24.04 -32.76 -15.82
CA THR A 187 24.94 -33.59 -16.66
C THR A 187 25.91 -32.73 -17.47
N ALA A 188 25.60 -31.45 -17.65
CA ALA A 188 26.37 -30.46 -18.41
C ALA A 188 27.26 -29.57 -17.51
N LYS A 189 27.62 -30.01 -16.29
CA LYS A 189 28.46 -29.25 -15.33
C LYS A 189 29.76 -28.69 -15.93
N ASN A 190 30.28 -29.27 -17.01
CA ASN A 190 31.52 -28.86 -17.67
C ASN A 190 31.31 -28.11 -18.99
N LEU A 191 30.08 -28.05 -19.51
CA LEU A 191 29.75 -27.30 -20.71
C LEU A 191 28.85 -26.15 -20.31
N ARG A 192 29.42 -24.93 -20.33
CA ARG A 192 28.73 -23.66 -20.13
C ARG A 192 27.79 -23.36 -21.32
N ALA A 193 26.97 -24.34 -21.71
CA ALA A 193 25.98 -24.24 -22.76
C ALA A 193 24.79 -23.44 -22.20
N ILE A 194 24.86 -22.12 -22.33
CA ILE A 194 23.70 -21.26 -22.16
C ILE A 194 22.76 -21.59 -23.32
N VAL A 195 21.69 -22.33 -23.05
CA VAL A 195 20.61 -22.59 -24.02
C VAL A 195 19.62 -21.43 -23.90
N PRO A 196 19.60 -20.46 -24.84
CA PRO A 196 18.87 -19.20 -24.68
C PRO A 196 17.35 -19.37 -24.59
N SER A 197 16.81 -20.50 -25.06
CA SER A 197 15.37 -20.81 -25.04
C SER A 197 14.90 -21.50 -23.76
N MET A 198 15.81 -21.96 -22.89
CA MET A 198 15.48 -22.71 -21.68
C MET A 198 15.77 -21.96 -20.37
N THR A 199 16.57 -20.89 -20.39
CA THR A 199 16.71 -20.02 -19.23
C THR A 199 15.63 -18.94 -19.27
N PRO A 200 14.90 -18.70 -18.17
CA PRO A 200 13.98 -17.56 -18.11
C PRO A 200 14.76 -16.29 -18.45
N LEU A 201 14.15 -15.38 -19.20
CA LEU A 201 14.68 -14.03 -19.39
C LEU A 201 15.00 -13.48 -18.00
N GLY A 202 16.28 -13.30 -17.70
CA GLY A 202 16.72 -12.85 -16.38
C GLY A 202 16.06 -11.52 -16.03
N LEU A 203 15.67 -11.37 -14.77
CA LEU A 203 15.24 -10.07 -14.26
C LEU A 203 16.46 -9.15 -14.21
N ASP A 204 16.40 -8.01 -14.89
CA ASP A 204 17.44 -6.99 -14.78
C ASP A 204 17.29 -6.23 -13.44
N PRO A 205 18.22 -6.38 -12.49
CA PRO A 205 18.13 -5.71 -11.19
C PRO A 205 18.23 -4.18 -11.32
N LEU A 206 18.92 -3.67 -12.34
CA LEU A 206 19.06 -2.23 -12.56
C LEU A 206 17.75 -1.63 -13.08
N ALA A 207 17.10 -2.29 -14.03
CA ALA A 207 15.77 -1.91 -14.49
C ALA A 207 14.74 -1.92 -13.35
N LEU A 208 14.76 -2.95 -12.50
CA LEU A 208 13.87 -3.03 -11.34
C LEU A 208 14.09 -1.86 -10.38
N LYS A 209 15.35 -1.57 -10.04
CA LYS A 209 15.69 -0.43 -9.18
C LYS A 209 15.22 0.89 -9.80
N ALA A 210 15.45 1.10 -11.09
CA ALA A 210 15.00 2.30 -11.79
C ALA A 210 13.46 2.44 -11.81
N ALA A 211 12.73 1.32 -11.99
CA ALA A 211 11.28 1.29 -11.92
C ALA A 211 10.76 1.66 -10.52
N CYS A 212 11.37 1.10 -9.46
CA CYS A 212 11.06 1.47 -8.08
C CYS A 212 11.31 2.96 -7.81
N GLU A 213 12.43 3.51 -8.27
CA GLU A 213 12.72 4.93 -8.12
C GLU A 213 11.71 5.82 -8.86
N ARG A 214 11.26 5.40 -10.06
CA ARG A 214 10.19 6.10 -10.80
C ARG A 214 8.86 6.06 -10.03
N PHE A 215 8.50 4.91 -9.47
CA PHE A 215 7.28 4.76 -8.67
C PHE A 215 7.30 5.69 -7.45
N VAL A 216 8.40 5.71 -6.69
CA VAL A 216 8.56 6.60 -5.53
C VAL A 216 8.50 8.08 -5.94
N LYS A 217 9.13 8.45 -7.07
CA LYS A 217 9.05 9.83 -7.60
C LYS A 217 7.63 10.21 -8.00
N ALA A 218 6.91 9.31 -8.66
CA ALA A 218 5.51 9.53 -9.06
C ALA A 218 4.61 9.72 -7.84
N GLN A 219 4.75 8.90 -6.81
CA GLN A 219 3.98 9.02 -5.57
C GLN A 219 4.25 10.35 -4.86
N ILE A 220 5.51 10.78 -4.80
CA ILE A 220 5.87 12.08 -4.22
C ILE A 220 5.29 13.24 -5.05
N ALA A 221 5.35 13.15 -6.38
CA ALA A 221 4.77 14.16 -7.26
C ALA A 221 3.25 14.26 -7.08
N GLN A 222 2.56 13.13 -6.99
CA GLN A 222 1.13 13.07 -6.67
C GLN A 222 0.85 13.75 -5.32
N ARG A 223 1.62 13.42 -4.27
CA ARG A 223 1.45 14.02 -2.96
C ARG A 223 1.68 15.53 -2.95
N ILE A 224 2.69 16.01 -3.69
CA ILE A 224 2.93 17.45 -3.88
C ILE A 224 1.72 18.10 -4.56
N GLN A 225 1.15 17.48 -5.59
CA GLN A 225 -0.03 17.98 -6.27
C GLN A 225 -1.22 18.08 -5.30
N GLU A 226 -1.52 17.01 -4.56
CA GLU A 226 -2.57 16.98 -3.53
C GLU A 226 -2.41 18.13 -2.54
N LEU A 227 -1.23 18.26 -1.91
CA LEU A 227 -0.94 19.30 -0.92
C LEU A 227 -0.99 20.71 -1.50
N SER A 228 -0.60 20.89 -2.76
CA SER A 228 -0.65 22.19 -3.44
C SER A 228 -2.07 22.62 -3.82
N THR A 229 -2.97 21.66 -4.03
CA THR A 229 -4.39 21.92 -4.37
C THR A 229 -5.26 22.17 -3.15
N LEU A 230 -4.75 21.94 -1.93
CA LEU A 230 -5.51 22.18 -0.70
C LEU A 230 -5.85 23.67 -0.57
N PRO A 231 -7.11 24.02 -0.27
CA PRO A 231 -7.51 25.40 -0.14
C PRO A 231 -6.85 26.04 1.10
N SER A 232 -6.42 27.29 0.99
CA SER A 232 -5.69 27.98 2.08
C SER A 232 -6.49 28.20 3.38
N THR A 233 -7.79 27.88 3.35
CA THR A 233 -8.77 27.95 4.47
C THR A 233 -8.93 26.61 5.22
N THR A 234 -8.39 25.48 4.73
CA THR A 234 -8.45 24.22 5.50
C THR A 234 -7.62 24.32 6.78
N GLY A 235 -8.30 24.49 7.92
CA GLY A 235 -7.70 24.59 9.23
C GLY A 235 -8.01 25.90 9.98
N GLU A 236 -8.92 26.73 9.49
CA GLU A 236 -9.56 27.73 10.35
C GLU A 236 -10.50 26.99 11.31
N PRO A 237 -10.22 26.96 12.63
CA PRO A 237 -11.15 26.40 13.58
C PRO A 237 -12.42 27.26 13.57
N GLU A 238 -13.58 26.62 13.64
CA GLU A 238 -14.76 27.29 14.18
C GLU A 238 -14.37 27.88 15.55
N PRO A 239 -14.72 29.13 15.90
CA PRO A 239 -14.49 29.60 17.25
C PRO A 239 -15.25 28.68 18.21
N ASP A 240 -14.50 27.89 18.98
CA ASP A 240 -15.04 27.16 20.12
C ASP A 240 -15.77 28.19 21.00
N ALA A 241 -17.10 28.12 21.02
CA ALA A 241 -17.93 28.79 22.00
C ALA A 241 -17.64 28.13 23.35
N ASP A 242 -16.61 28.63 24.07
CA ASP A 242 -16.48 28.69 25.53
C ASP A 242 -14.99 28.84 25.93
N GLU A 243 -14.38 29.98 25.63
CA GLU A 243 -13.18 30.42 26.37
C GLU A 243 -13.60 31.18 27.64
N ALA A 244 -14.00 30.43 28.66
CA ALA A 244 -13.96 30.90 30.03
C ALA A 244 -12.50 30.82 30.54
N GLN A 245 -11.83 31.97 30.53
CA GLN A 245 -10.94 32.43 31.61
C GLN A 245 -9.69 31.58 31.91
N ALA A 246 -8.58 31.92 31.25
CA ALA A 246 -7.24 31.61 31.76
C ALA A 246 -6.30 32.80 31.49
N GLU A 247 -6.40 33.84 32.31
CA GLU A 247 -5.28 34.75 32.53
C GLU A 247 -4.29 34.07 33.48
N GLY A 248 -3.06 33.85 33.02
CA GLY A 248 -2.00 33.22 33.79
C GLY A 248 -0.66 33.26 33.06
N ASP A 249 0.09 34.33 33.34
CA ASP A 249 1.55 34.42 33.34
C ASP A 249 2.31 34.12 32.03
N LYS A 250 2.68 35.20 31.33
CA LYS A 250 3.58 35.21 30.18
C LYS A 250 4.99 35.57 30.68
N ASP A 251 5.81 34.60 31.05
CA ASP A 251 7.27 34.72 31.01
C ASP A 251 7.92 33.35 31.31
N GLY A 252 8.34 32.63 30.24
CA GLY A 252 9.08 31.37 30.41
C GLY A 252 8.76 30.23 29.44
N ALA A 253 8.03 30.47 28.34
CA ALA A 253 7.75 29.41 27.36
C ALA A 253 8.98 29.10 26.48
N LEU A 254 9.75 28.13 26.95
CA LEU A 254 10.69 27.32 26.16
C LEU A 254 10.05 26.96 24.81
N VAL A 255 10.81 27.09 23.73
CA VAL A 255 10.41 26.79 22.34
C VAL A 255 9.94 25.33 22.21
N VAL A 256 8.66 25.07 22.48
CA VAL A 256 8.06 23.73 22.40
C VAL A 256 6.68 23.85 21.76
N HIS A 257 6.69 23.54 20.46
CA HIS A 257 5.55 23.23 19.58
C HIS A 257 4.47 24.30 19.32
N PRO A 258 4.05 24.48 18.05
CA PRO A 258 2.88 25.30 17.74
C PRO A 258 1.59 24.70 18.32
N SER A 259 0.67 25.60 18.70
CA SER A 259 -0.65 25.35 19.28
C SER A 259 -1.45 24.23 18.58
N PRO A 260 -2.21 23.41 19.35
CA PRO A 260 -2.88 22.24 18.83
C PRO A 260 -4.04 22.43 17.86
N THR A 261 -4.44 23.67 17.65
CA THR A 261 -5.51 24.06 16.73
C THR A 261 -4.99 24.52 15.36
N ALA A 262 -3.69 24.79 15.21
CA ALA A 262 -3.08 25.18 13.93
C ALA A 262 -2.60 23.98 13.06
N TYR A 263 -2.83 22.74 13.51
CA TYR A 263 -2.17 21.55 12.99
C TYR A 263 -2.54 21.14 11.56
N GLY A 264 -3.65 21.57 10.98
CA GLY A 264 -4.01 21.17 9.61
C GLY A 264 -3.15 21.85 8.55
N LYS A 265 -3.29 23.19 8.44
CA LYS A 265 -2.58 24.01 7.46
C LYS A 265 -1.07 24.00 7.66
N LEU A 266 -0.62 24.17 8.90
CA LEU A 266 0.81 24.22 9.19
C LEU A 266 1.49 22.88 8.87
N ARG A 267 0.85 21.75 9.21
CA ARG A 267 1.39 20.42 8.88
C ARG A 267 1.41 20.18 7.37
N ALA A 268 0.36 20.57 6.65
CA ALA A 268 0.33 20.47 5.20
C ALA A 268 1.46 21.31 4.55
N LEU A 269 1.72 22.52 5.06
CA LEU A 269 2.82 23.36 4.60
C LEU A 269 4.20 22.79 4.93
N ILE A 270 4.38 22.28 6.15
CA ILE A 270 5.62 21.60 6.56
C ILE A 270 5.88 20.39 5.66
N GLU A 271 4.85 19.58 5.39
CA GLU A 271 4.96 18.41 4.50
C GLU A 271 5.32 18.84 3.08
N LEU A 272 4.62 19.83 2.52
CA LEU A 272 4.89 20.36 1.18
C LEU A 272 6.35 20.87 1.06
N LYS A 273 6.79 21.69 2.04
CA LYS A 273 8.15 22.23 2.04
C LYS A 273 9.20 21.16 2.29
N GLY A 274 8.91 20.17 3.13
CA GLY A 274 9.76 19.00 3.34
C GLY A 274 9.98 18.21 2.05
N LEU A 275 8.91 17.96 1.28
CA LEU A 275 9.00 17.28 -0.01
C LEU A 275 9.78 18.10 -1.06
N GLN A 276 9.58 19.42 -1.10
CA GLN A 276 10.33 20.33 -2.00
C GLN A 276 11.83 20.40 -1.67
N LEU A 277 12.19 20.33 -0.39
CA LEU A 277 13.59 20.44 0.06
C LEU A 277 14.33 19.10 0.10
N ARG A 278 13.66 17.98 -0.19
CA ARG A 278 14.25 16.63 -0.16
C ARG A 278 15.52 16.51 -1.02
N ALA A 279 15.55 17.11 -2.21
CA ALA A 279 16.72 17.05 -3.09
C ALA A 279 17.94 17.75 -2.48
N ARG A 280 17.73 18.90 -1.80
CA ARG A 280 18.79 19.62 -1.09
C ARG A 280 19.28 18.82 0.11
N GLN A 281 18.37 18.23 0.87
CA GLN A 281 18.71 17.35 1.99
C GLN A 281 19.55 16.14 1.51
N GLN A 282 19.14 15.46 0.43
CA GLN A 282 19.91 14.35 -0.13
C GLN A 282 21.30 14.77 -0.62
N ALA A 283 21.43 15.95 -1.25
CA ALA A 283 22.72 16.48 -1.68
C ALA A 283 23.63 16.75 -0.48
N LEU A 284 23.10 17.35 0.59
CA LEU A 284 23.83 17.58 1.83
C LEU A 284 24.26 16.26 2.48
N CYS A 285 23.35 15.30 2.62
CA CYS A 285 23.66 13.99 3.16
C CYS A 285 24.76 13.28 2.35
N ARG A 286 24.70 13.34 1.01
CA ARG A 286 25.77 12.81 0.15
C ARG A 286 27.10 13.49 0.43
N SER A 287 27.14 14.82 0.49
CA SER A 287 28.37 15.57 0.80
C SER A 287 28.97 15.18 2.15
N VAL A 288 28.15 15.11 3.19
CA VAL A 288 28.58 14.72 4.55
C VAL A 288 29.12 13.30 4.55
N ILE A 289 28.40 12.34 3.93
CA ILE A 289 28.83 10.95 3.85
C ILE A 289 30.13 10.82 3.06
N THR A 290 30.28 11.52 1.92
CA THR A 290 31.50 11.50 1.12
C THR A 290 32.69 12.07 1.89
N HIS A 291 32.52 13.18 2.60
CA HIS A 291 33.58 13.76 3.42
C HIS A 291 33.94 12.87 4.60
N LEU A 292 32.95 12.32 5.29
CA LEU A 292 33.17 11.40 6.40
C LEU A 292 33.89 10.14 5.92
N HIS A 293 33.45 9.54 4.82
CA HIS A 293 34.09 8.36 4.22
C HIS A 293 35.53 8.65 3.83
N LYS A 294 35.81 9.81 3.21
CA LYS A 294 37.17 10.22 2.88
C LYS A 294 38.05 10.42 4.12
N ALA A 295 37.49 10.92 5.21
CA ALA A 295 38.22 11.14 6.45
C ALA A 295 38.46 9.85 7.24
N THR A 296 37.54 8.88 7.18
CA THR A 296 37.62 7.63 7.94
C THR A 296 38.33 6.51 7.20
N VAL A 297 38.30 6.50 5.87
CA VAL A 297 39.05 5.52 5.08
C VAL A 297 40.50 5.96 5.01
N MET A 298 41.35 5.26 5.75
CA MET A 298 42.78 5.24 5.43
C MET A 298 42.95 4.48 4.12
N THR A 299 43.38 5.18 3.06
CA THR A 299 43.75 4.53 1.80
C THR A 299 44.92 3.59 2.08
N VAL A 300 44.71 2.28 1.94
CA VAL A 300 45.67 1.19 2.25
C VAL A 300 46.77 1.09 1.17
N ASP A 301 47.17 2.22 0.59
CA ASP A 301 48.28 2.26 -0.35
C ASP A 301 49.57 2.43 0.44
N HIS A 302 50.15 1.30 0.84
CA HIS A 302 51.42 1.26 1.58
C HIS A 302 52.54 2.01 0.85
N SER A 303 52.52 2.06 -0.49
CA SER A 303 53.49 2.75 -1.33
C SER A 303 53.57 4.26 -1.09
N GLY A 304 52.45 4.92 -0.73
CA GLY A 304 52.42 6.36 -0.43
C GLY A 304 52.97 6.71 0.96
N CYS A 305 53.02 5.73 1.87
CA CYS A 305 53.56 5.88 3.22
C CYS A 305 55.01 5.34 3.34
N CYS A 306 55.50 4.61 2.33
CA CYS A 306 56.89 4.19 2.27
C CYS A 306 57.80 5.42 2.23
N ARG A 307 58.60 5.63 3.28
CA ARG A 307 59.68 6.62 3.26
C ARG A 307 60.64 6.27 2.12
N PHE A 308 60.82 7.20 1.18
CA PHE A 308 61.81 7.01 0.13
C PHE A 308 63.20 6.95 0.77
N ARG A 309 63.92 5.83 0.58
CA ARG A 309 65.29 5.66 1.07
C ARG A 309 66.27 6.25 0.06
N TRP A 310 66.70 7.50 0.27
CA TRP A 310 67.85 8.09 -0.46
C TRP A 310 69.15 7.75 0.27
N SER A 311 69.99 6.91 -0.33
CA SER A 311 71.38 6.72 0.11
C SER A 311 72.29 7.76 -0.56
N ALA A 312 72.33 8.97 -0.02
CA ALA A 312 73.27 9.98 -0.49
C ALA A 312 74.72 9.55 -0.15
N LEU A 313 75.64 9.64 -1.11
CA LEU A 313 77.07 9.29 -0.94
C LEU A 313 77.68 9.92 0.31
N ARG A 314 77.36 11.20 0.58
CA ARG A 314 77.80 11.91 1.78
C ARG A 314 77.34 11.24 3.07
N ASN A 315 76.09 10.77 3.13
CA ASN A 315 75.56 10.09 4.31
C ASN A 315 76.27 8.76 4.52
N VAL A 316 76.55 8.02 3.44
CA VAL A 316 77.28 6.74 3.49
C VAL A 316 78.71 6.93 4.01
N CYS A 317 79.46 7.88 3.44
CA CYS A 317 80.82 8.17 3.90
C CYS A 317 80.85 8.68 5.36
N HIS A 318 79.86 9.47 5.76
CA HIS A 318 79.77 9.98 7.14
C HIS A 318 79.43 8.86 8.13
N THR A 319 78.48 7.98 7.81
CA THR A 319 78.16 6.80 8.64
C THR A 319 79.35 5.86 8.74
N GLU A 320 80.05 5.59 7.64
CA GLU A 320 81.25 4.75 7.64
C GLU A 320 82.36 5.34 8.52
N GLY A 321 82.58 6.67 8.45
CA GLY A 321 83.53 7.37 9.30
C GLY A 321 83.23 7.24 10.78
N LEU A 322 81.97 7.47 11.18
CA LEU A 322 81.51 7.33 12.56
C LEU A 322 81.64 5.89 13.06
N GLU A 323 81.26 4.90 12.25
CA GLU A 323 81.42 3.50 12.63
C GLU A 323 82.90 3.08 12.77
N ARG A 324 83.81 3.59 11.93
CA ARG A 324 85.25 3.33 12.06
C ARG A 324 85.83 3.96 13.32
N GLN A 325 85.32 5.12 13.73
CA GLN A 325 85.72 5.77 14.97
C GLN A 325 85.21 4.98 16.17
N GLN A 326 83.94 4.57 16.17
CA GLN A 326 83.35 3.74 17.22
C GLN A 326 84.06 2.38 17.39
N ARG A 327 84.59 1.79 16.32
CA ARG A 327 85.37 0.53 16.40
C ARG A 327 86.77 0.70 17.00
N LYS A 328 87.28 1.94 17.07
CA LYS A 328 88.61 2.25 17.62
C LYS A 328 88.57 2.65 19.09
N GLU A 329 87.40 3.09 19.56
CA GLU A 329 87.06 3.26 20.98
C GLU A 329 86.80 1.89 21.63
#